data_AF-A0A0F9D4Z3-F1
#
_entry.id   AF-A0A0F9D4Z3-F1
#
_cell.length_a   1.000
_cell.length_b   1.000
_cell.length_c   1.000
_cell.angle_alpha   90.00
_cell.angle_beta   90.00
_cell.angle_gamma   90.00
#
_symmetry.space_group_name_H-M   'P 1'
#
loop_
_entity.id
_entity.type
_entity.pdbx_description
1 polymer ?
#
loop_
_entity_poly.entity_id
_entity_poly.type
_entity_poly.pdbx_seq_one_letter_code
_entity_poly.pdbx_strand_id
1 'polypeptide(L)'
;LKLSAETLAGSEKLTLVISPENPGDFIGMNSDSLKVFLGEKSFEYNFLKGLTIISSQFILMIVIATLGSTFLSLPVNILFCLFIFFCGNIIDFMRDLSTVINVFGAHEHVHGISDVVNKPNIFVFFLNYILKKPLLALSYVLPNFKNFNVGHYFIDSINIPYRKIFASFGYVLLYALICLPLSFVVFKRREFT
;
A
#
# COMPACT_ATOMS: atom_id res chain seq x y z
N LEU A 1 -18.55 5.23 16.64
CA LEU A 1 -19.13 5.63 17.95
C LEU A 1 -18.05 5.58 19.01
N LYS A 2 -17.88 6.64 19.80
CA LYS A 2 -17.01 6.65 20.98
C LYS A 2 -17.95 6.52 22.18
N LEU A 3 -18.07 5.31 22.73
CA LEU A 3 -18.90 5.07 23.91
C LEU A 3 -18.16 5.65 25.14
N SER A 4 -18.81 6.55 25.86
CA SER A 4 -18.26 7.16 27.08
C SER A 4 -18.30 6.14 28.21
N ALA A 5 -17.22 6.04 28.99
CA ALA A 5 -17.02 5.02 30.03
C ALA A 5 -18.05 5.10 31.17
N GLU A 6 -18.79 6.21 31.31
CA GLU A 6 -19.80 6.38 32.36
C GLU A 6 -21.03 5.48 32.18
N THR A 7 -21.35 5.00 30.97
CA THR A 7 -22.48 4.08 30.74
C THR A 7 -22.14 2.60 30.96
N LEU A 8 -20.88 2.26 31.29
CA LEU A 8 -20.42 0.87 31.47
C LEU A 8 -20.37 0.40 32.94
N ALA A 9 -20.82 1.21 33.89
CA ALA A 9 -20.55 0.99 35.31
C ALA A 9 -21.44 -0.05 36.04
N GLY A 10 -22.17 -0.94 35.35
CA GLY A 10 -23.07 -1.84 36.09
C GLY A 10 -23.70 -3.06 35.41
N SER A 11 -23.35 -3.42 34.17
CA SER A 11 -23.95 -4.59 33.51
C SER A 11 -22.92 -5.45 32.79
N GLU A 12 -22.82 -6.73 33.17
CA GLU A 12 -22.00 -7.76 32.51
C GLU A 12 -22.35 -7.95 31.01
N LYS A 13 -23.49 -7.42 30.56
CA LYS A 13 -23.97 -7.48 29.18
C LYS A 13 -24.23 -6.08 28.64
N LEU A 14 -23.59 -5.76 27.51
CA LEU A 14 -23.83 -4.53 26.76
C LEU A 14 -24.76 -4.84 25.58
N THR A 15 -26.00 -4.36 25.65
CA THR A 15 -26.98 -4.54 24.57
C THR A 15 -26.95 -3.31 23.66
N LEU A 16 -26.35 -3.45 22.47
CA LEU A 16 -26.39 -2.44 21.41
C LEU A 16 -27.58 -2.73 20.49
N VAL A 17 -28.60 -1.87 20.53
CA VAL A 17 -29.70 -1.88 19.56
C VAL A 17 -29.31 -0.94 18.43
N ILE A 18 -29.06 -1.51 17.24
CA ILE A 18 -28.76 -0.75 16.04
C ILE A 18 -29.95 -0.93 15.11
N SER A 19 -30.63 0.17 14.78
CA SER A 19 -31.68 0.20 13.77
C SER A 19 -31.02 0.52 12.42
N PRO A 20 -30.95 -0.44 11.48
CA PRO A 20 -30.41 -0.17 10.15
C PRO A 20 -31.30 0.85 9.44
N GLU A 21 -30.71 1.88 8.86
CA GLU A 21 -31.44 2.88 8.06
C GLU A 21 -31.63 2.36 6.62
N ASN A 22 -30.74 1.47 6.16
CA ASN A 22 -30.78 0.90 4.81
C ASN A 22 -30.68 -0.63 4.82
N PRO A 23 -31.25 -1.32 3.80
CA PRO A 23 -31.21 -2.79 3.69
C PRO A 23 -29.80 -3.37 3.44
N GLY A 24 -28.78 -2.52 3.24
CA GLY A 24 -27.37 -2.90 3.06
C GLY A 24 -26.47 -2.57 4.25
N ASP A 25 -27.03 -2.22 5.41
CA ASP A 25 -26.26 -1.98 6.63
C ASP A 25 -25.89 -3.31 7.29
N PHE A 26 -24.60 -3.57 7.48
CA PHE A 26 -24.09 -4.79 8.09
C PHE A 26 -23.25 -4.50 9.34
N ILE A 27 -23.34 -5.38 10.33
CA ILE A 27 -22.52 -5.31 11.55
C ILE A 27 -21.47 -6.42 11.48
N GLY A 28 -20.21 -6.03 11.45
CA GLY A 28 -19.08 -6.93 11.60
C GLY A 28 -18.61 -6.94 13.05
N MET A 29 -18.61 -8.09 13.70
CA MET A 29 -18.08 -8.27 15.04
C MET A 29 -16.78 -9.08 14.97
N ASN A 30 -15.69 -8.50 15.47
CA ASN A 30 -14.46 -9.21 15.78
C ASN A 30 -14.29 -9.24 17.30
N SER A 31 -13.50 -10.19 17.82
CA SER A 31 -13.26 -10.39 19.27
C SER A 31 -12.89 -9.09 20.01
N ASP A 32 -12.20 -8.18 19.32
CA ASP A 32 -11.73 -6.90 19.88
C ASP A 32 -12.41 -5.66 19.27
N SER A 33 -13.31 -5.81 18.29
CA SER A 33 -13.90 -4.64 17.64
C SER A 33 -15.28 -4.90 17.04
N LEU A 34 -16.25 -4.07 17.38
CA LEU A 34 -17.52 -3.95 16.68
C LEU A 34 -17.41 -2.86 15.60
N LYS A 35 -17.60 -3.22 14.34
CA LYS A 35 -17.62 -2.29 13.20
C LYS A 35 -18.99 -2.32 12.54
N VAL A 36 -19.58 -1.14 12.35
CA VAL A 36 -20.82 -0.98 11.59
C VAL A 36 -20.44 -0.51 10.19
N PHE A 37 -20.87 -1.27 9.19
CA PHE A 37 -20.73 -0.94 7.78
C PHE A 37 -22.07 -0.42 7.29
N LEU A 38 -22.10 0.87 6.99
CA LEU A 38 -23.29 1.50 6.43
C LEU A 38 -23.34 1.19 4.94
N GLY A 39 -24.42 0.55 4.51
CA GLY A 39 -24.78 0.39 3.11
C GLY A 39 -25.05 1.77 2.50
N GLU A 40 -24.68 1.96 1.23
CA GLU A 40 -24.92 3.24 0.58
C GLU A 40 -26.39 3.47 0.23
N LYS A 41 -26.81 4.75 0.27
CA LYS A 41 -28.10 5.22 -0.26
C LYS A 41 -28.21 5.11 -1.78
N SER A 42 -27.11 5.03 -2.55
CA SER A 42 -27.13 4.99 -4.02
C SER A 42 -25.89 4.32 -4.63
N PHE A 43 -26.06 3.17 -5.30
CA PHE A 43 -24.97 2.41 -5.95
C PHE A 43 -24.08 3.27 -6.88
N GLU A 44 -24.70 4.15 -7.68
CA GLU A 44 -24.00 5.03 -8.63
C GLU A 44 -22.97 5.92 -7.94
N TYR A 45 -23.27 6.36 -6.72
CA TYR A 45 -22.38 7.21 -5.95
C TYR A 45 -21.15 6.44 -5.44
N ASN A 46 -21.33 5.23 -4.91
CA ASN A 46 -20.21 4.35 -4.52
C ASN A 46 -19.34 4.04 -5.73
N PHE A 47 -19.99 3.76 -6.86
CA PHE A 47 -19.31 3.48 -8.11
C PHE A 47 -18.44 4.67 -8.55
N LEU A 48 -18.98 5.89 -8.51
CA LEU A 48 -18.23 7.10 -8.83
C LEU A 48 -17.05 7.34 -7.87
N LYS A 49 -17.22 7.05 -6.57
CA LYS A 49 -16.11 7.11 -5.59
C LYS A 49 -15.01 6.11 -5.93
N GLY A 50 -15.38 4.87 -6.23
CA GLY A 50 -14.44 3.83 -6.62
C GLY A 50 -13.71 4.19 -7.91
N LEU A 51 -14.44 4.71 -8.90
CA LEU A 51 -13.88 5.22 -10.14
C LEU A 51 -12.87 6.33 -9.87
N THR A 52 -13.18 7.29 -8.99
CA THR A 52 -12.27 8.38 -8.61
C THR A 52 -10.96 7.87 -8.01
N ILE A 53 -11.03 6.85 -7.15
CA ILE A 53 -9.84 6.23 -6.55
C ILE A 53 -8.99 5.54 -7.64
N ILE A 54 -9.63 4.76 -8.52
CA ILE A 54 -8.94 4.08 -9.63
C ILE A 54 -8.33 5.11 -10.60
N SER A 55 -9.05 6.17 -10.95
CA SER A 55 -8.54 7.27 -11.77
C SER A 55 -7.32 7.94 -11.12
N SER A 56 -7.31 8.12 -9.80
CA SER A 56 -6.15 8.64 -9.07
C SER A 56 -4.93 7.72 -9.21
N GLN A 57 -5.12 6.39 -9.19
CA GLN A 57 -4.04 5.43 -9.44
C GLN A 57 -3.44 5.59 -10.85
N PHE A 58 -4.28 5.80 -11.87
CA PHE A 58 -3.79 6.04 -13.23
C PHE A 58 -3.01 7.36 -13.32
N ILE A 59 -3.46 8.43 -12.67
CA ILE A 59 -2.74 9.71 -12.63
C ILE A 59 -1.35 9.53 -11.99
N LEU A 60 -1.26 8.79 -10.88
CA LEU A 60 0.02 8.47 -10.26
C LEU A 60 0.96 7.73 -11.21
N MET A 61 0.41 6.79 -12.00
CA MET A 61 1.20 6.09 -13.01
C MET A 61 1.67 6.99 -14.15
N ILE A 62 0.83 7.93 -14.58
CA ILE A 62 1.23 8.94 -15.57
C ILE A 62 2.39 9.78 -15.02
N VAL A 63 2.29 10.27 -13.78
CA VAL A 63 3.37 11.04 -13.14
C VAL A 63 4.69 10.27 -13.15
N ILE A 64 4.66 8.99 -12.76
CA ILE A 64 5.86 8.15 -12.76
C ILE A 64 6.38 7.90 -14.18
N ALA A 65 5.47 7.65 -15.13
CA ALA A 65 5.83 7.46 -16.54
C ALA A 65 6.46 8.70 -17.15
N THR A 66 5.99 9.90 -16.78
CA THR A 66 6.61 11.16 -17.22
C THR A 66 8.03 11.29 -16.68
N LEU A 67 8.28 10.94 -15.41
CA LEU A 67 9.63 10.88 -14.85
C LEU A 67 10.51 9.85 -15.55
N GLY A 68 10.00 8.64 -15.81
CA GLY A 68 10.76 7.62 -16.54
C GLY A 68 11.11 8.07 -17.96
N SER A 69 10.19 8.77 -18.63
CA SER A 69 10.38 9.24 -20.01
C SER A 69 11.50 10.27 -20.18
N THR A 70 11.85 11.02 -19.12
CA THR A 70 12.98 11.98 -19.19
C THR A 70 14.34 11.29 -19.28
N PHE A 71 14.44 10.04 -18.81
CA PHE A 71 15.69 9.27 -18.79
C PHE A 71 15.73 8.12 -19.79
N LEU A 72 14.59 7.47 -20.01
CA LEU A 72 14.48 6.20 -20.72
C LEU A 72 13.86 6.40 -22.10
N SER A 73 14.34 5.64 -23.08
CA SER A 73 13.68 5.53 -24.39
C SER A 73 12.27 4.95 -24.23
N LEU A 74 11.37 5.27 -25.17
CA LEU A 74 9.96 4.84 -25.13
C LEU A 74 9.74 3.36 -24.75
N PRO A 75 10.35 2.35 -25.41
CA PRO A 75 10.11 0.95 -25.08
C PRO A 75 10.60 0.57 -23.67
N VAL A 76 11.71 1.17 -23.23
CA VAL A 76 12.28 0.93 -21.90
C VAL A 76 11.41 1.59 -20.82
N ASN A 77 10.86 2.77 -21.08
CA ASN A 77 9.95 3.44 -20.17
C ASN A 77 8.66 2.62 -19.94
N ILE A 78 8.13 2.00 -21.00
CA ILE A 78 6.95 1.13 -20.89
C ILE A 78 7.27 -0.08 -19.98
N LEU A 79 8.40 -0.76 -20.21
CA LEU A 79 8.85 -1.87 -19.37
C LEU A 79 9.07 -1.43 -17.92
N PHE A 80 9.66 -0.25 -17.71
CA PHE A 80 9.85 0.34 -16.40
C PHE A 80 8.54 0.62 -15.68
N CYS A 81 7.55 1.20 -16.36
CA CYS A 81 6.22 1.45 -15.80
C CYS A 81 5.50 0.15 -15.45
N LEU A 82 5.62 -0.88 -16.29
CA LEU A 82 5.04 -2.20 -16.04
C LEU A 82 5.71 -2.87 -14.83
N PHE A 83 7.04 -2.74 -14.71
CA PHE A 83 7.78 -3.21 -13.55
C PHE A 83 7.31 -2.50 -12.26
N ILE A 84 7.21 -1.17 -12.28
CA ILE A 84 6.68 -0.40 -11.15
C ILE A 84 5.25 -0.82 -10.82
N PHE A 85 4.40 -1.04 -11.83
CA PHE A 85 3.02 -1.51 -11.64
C PHE A 85 3.00 -2.82 -10.87
N PHE A 86 3.75 -3.79 -11.35
CA PHE A 86 3.82 -5.11 -10.71
C PHE A 86 4.35 -5.00 -9.29
N CYS A 87 5.50 -4.35 -9.12
CA CYS A 87 6.14 -4.22 -7.82
C CYS A 87 5.30 -3.43 -6.80
N GLY A 88 4.59 -2.39 -7.23
CA GLY A 88 3.69 -1.63 -6.36
C GLY A 88 2.44 -2.42 -5.92
N ASN A 89 2.03 -3.44 -6.68
CA ASN A 89 0.94 -4.35 -6.29
C ASN A 89 1.41 -5.45 -5.33
N ILE A 90 2.64 -5.95 -5.46
CA ILE A 90 3.21 -7.01 -4.61
C ILE A 90 4.10 -6.48 -3.47
N ILE A 91 3.97 -5.21 -3.12
CA ILE A 91 4.90 -4.53 -2.18
C ILE A 91 4.88 -5.14 -0.77
N ASP A 92 3.72 -5.60 -0.31
CA ASP A 92 3.57 -6.28 0.99
C ASP A 92 4.27 -7.64 0.97
N PHE A 93 4.08 -8.42 -0.10
CA PHE A 93 4.78 -9.68 -0.30
C PHE A 93 6.30 -9.48 -0.33
N MET A 94 6.78 -8.41 -0.97
CA MET A 94 8.20 -8.05 -0.93
C MET A 94 8.69 -7.72 0.49
N ARG A 95 7.89 -7.04 1.32
CA ARG A 95 8.25 -6.78 2.73
C ARG A 95 8.27 -8.06 3.56
N ASP A 96 7.31 -8.94 3.34
CA ASP A 96 7.23 -10.22 4.04
C ASP A 96 8.44 -11.09 3.69
N LEU A 97 8.81 -11.19 2.41
CA LEU A 97 10.04 -11.86 1.97
C LEU A 97 11.30 -11.27 2.62
N SER A 98 11.41 -9.94 2.67
CA SER A 98 12.53 -9.28 3.37
C SER A 98 12.60 -9.66 4.85
N THR A 99 11.45 -9.81 5.50
CA THR A 99 11.37 -10.18 6.92
C THR A 99 11.75 -11.65 7.13
N VAL A 100 11.27 -12.53 6.27
CA VAL A 100 11.61 -13.96 6.29
C VAL A 100 13.12 -14.16 6.07
N ILE A 101 13.72 -13.47 5.09
CA ILE A 101 15.18 -13.49 4.86
C ILE A 101 15.94 -13.03 6.13
N ASN A 102 15.39 -12.08 6.87
CA ASN A 102 16.00 -11.61 8.13
C ASN A 102 15.97 -12.68 9.23
N VAL A 103 14.87 -13.45 9.34
CA VAL A 103 14.74 -14.55 10.31
C VAL A 103 15.69 -15.69 9.96
N PHE A 104 15.78 -16.09 8.68
CA PHE A 104 16.72 -17.12 8.24
C PHE A 104 18.18 -16.71 8.46
N GLY A 105 18.54 -15.46 8.14
CA GLY A 105 19.88 -14.93 8.43
C GLY A 105 20.19 -14.83 9.93
N ALA A 106 19.19 -14.55 10.77
CA ALA A 106 19.37 -14.50 12.23
C ALA A 106 19.47 -15.90 12.86
N HIS A 107 18.75 -16.90 12.33
CA HIS A 107 18.79 -18.28 12.86
C HIS A 107 20.15 -18.95 12.65
N GLU A 108 20.87 -18.61 11.57
CA GLU A 108 22.25 -19.08 11.37
C GLU A 108 23.26 -18.45 12.35
N HIS A 109 22.91 -17.35 13.03
CA HIS A 109 23.80 -16.65 13.97
C HIS A 109 23.54 -16.93 15.46
N VAL A 110 22.48 -17.68 15.81
CA VAL A 110 22.07 -17.90 17.22
C VAL A 110 22.44 -19.29 17.75
N HIS A 111 23.07 -20.16 16.96
CA HIS A 111 23.68 -21.39 17.48
C HIS A 111 25.18 -21.20 17.65
N GLY A 112 25.56 -20.89 18.89
CA GLY A 112 26.95 -20.78 19.29
C GLY A 112 27.71 -22.08 19.08
N ILE A 113 28.62 -22.07 18.10
CA ILE A 113 29.93 -22.73 18.20
C ILE A 113 30.94 -21.77 17.56
N SER A 114 31.68 -21.08 18.42
CA SER A 114 33.01 -20.55 18.13
C SER A 114 33.89 -21.70 17.60
N ASP A 115 34.03 -21.81 16.27
CA ASP A 115 35.19 -22.41 15.56
C ASP A 115 35.01 -22.65 14.04
N VAL A 116 33.92 -22.15 13.40
CA VAL A 116 33.82 -22.14 11.91
C VAL A 116 33.80 -20.71 11.38
N VAL A 117 34.89 -19.98 11.65
CA VAL A 117 35.09 -18.56 11.30
C VAL A 117 35.47 -18.32 9.82
N ASN A 118 35.48 -19.32 8.91
CA ASN A 118 36.07 -19.10 7.57
C ASN A 118 35.33 -19.70 6.37
N LYS A 119 34.00 -19.63 6.34
CA LYS A 119 33.30 -19.73 5.05
C LYS A 119 32.18 -18.68 4.97
N PRO A 120 32.40 -17.53 4.30
CA PRO A 120 31.29 -16.68 3.94
C PRO A 120 30.40 -17.52 3.03
N ASN A 121 29.26 -17.98 3.55
CA ASN A 121 28.33 -18.74 2.74
C ASN A 121 27.81 -17.76 1.68
N ILE A 122 28.34 -17.89 0.46
CA ILE A 122 28.07 -16.97 -0.67
C ILE A 122 26.56 -16.78 -0.83
N PHE A 123 25.79 -17.83 -0.53
CA PHE A 123 24.34 -17.83 -0.48
C PHE A 123 23.73 -16.81 0.49
N VAL A 124 24.26 -16.68 1.71
CA VAL A 124 23.76 -15.75 2.75
C VAL A 124 24.15 -14.32 2.41
N PHE A 125 25.36 -14.12 1.89
CA PHE A 125 25.80 -12.83 1.37
C PHE A 125 24.95 -12.39 0.17
N PHE A 126 24.66 -13.31 -0.75
CA PHE A 126 23.79 -13.09 -1.91
C PHE A 126 22.37 -12.72 -1.46
N LEU A 127 21.77 -13.50 -0.56
CA LEU A 127 20.42 -13.23 -0.04
C LEU A 127 20.33 -11.86 0.66
N ASN A 128 21.30 -11.52 1.52
CA ASN A 128 21.25 -10.25 2.25
C ASN A 128 21.61 -9.03 1.40
N TYR A 129 22.59 -9.14 0.51
CA TYR A 129 23.09 -7.98 -0.24
C TYR A 129 22.39 -7.79 -1.59
N ILE A 130 22.18 -8.87 -2.34
CA ILE A 130 21.64 -8.83 -3.69
C ILE A 130 20.11 -8.92 -3.70
N LEU A 131 19.50 -9.62 -2.72
CA LEU A 131 18.04 -9.75 -2.69
C LEU A 131 17.41 -8.75 -1.70
N LYS A 132 17.80 -8.77 -0.42
CA LYS A 132 17.13 -7.97 0.63
C LYS A 132 17.27 -6.45 0.44
N LYS A 133 18.49 -5.94 0.22
CA LYS A 133 18.72 -4.49 0.10
C LYS A 133 17.92 -3.83 -1.03
N PRO A 134 17.96 -4.32 -2.29
CA PRO A 134 17.18 -3.72 -3.35
C PRO A 134 15.68 -3.92 -3.14
N LEU A 135 15.24 -5.06 -2.61
CA LEU A 135 13.83 -5.31 -2.32
C LEU A 135 13.26 -4.30 -1.30
N LEU A 136 14.01 -4.01 -0.23
CA LEU A 136 13.62 -3.05 0.79
C LEU A 136 13.68 -1.62 0.28
N ALA A 137 14.74 -1.26 -0.48
CA ALA A 137 14.83 0.04 -1.12
C ALA A 137 13.68 0.28 -2.10
N LEU A 138 13.37 -0.73 -2.92
CA LEU A 138 12.26 -0.70 -3.87
C LEU A 138 10.92 -0.60 -3.14
N SER A 139 10.71 -1.34 -2.04
CA SER A 139 9.49 -1.27 -1.23
C SER A 139 9.29 0.07 -0.50
N TYR A 140 10.35 0.84 -0.32
CA TYR A 140 10.26 2.18 0.29
C TYR A 140 9.99 3.27 -0.75
N VAL A 141 10.63 3.16 -1.93
CA VAL A 141 10.52 4.17 -2.99
C VAL A 141 9.24 3.98 -3.82
N LEU A 142 8.86 2.73 -4.10
CA LEU A 142 7.74 2.45 -4.98
C LEU A 142 6.39 2.82 -4.36
N PRO A 143 5.45 3.31 -5.19
CA PRO A 143 4.10 3.56 -4.73
C PRO A 143 3.41 2.25 -4.32
N ASN A 144 2.73 2.27 -3.17
CA ASN A 144 1.89 1.15 -2.77
C ASN A 144 0.50 1.25 -3.43
N PHE A 145 0.25 0.45 -4.46
CA PHE A 145 -1.01 0.47 -5.19
C PHE A 145 -2.17 -0.20 -4.45
N LYS A 146 -1.91 -0.98 -3.40
CA LYS A 146 -2.97 -1.56 -2.54
C LYS A 146 -3.85 -0.48 -1.90
N ASN A 147 -3.30 0.72 -1.66
CA ASN A 147 -4.06 1.85 -1.14
C ASN A 147 -5.20 2.28 -2.07
N PHE A 148 -5.08 2.02 -3.37
CA PHE A 148 -6.08 2.32 -4.39
C PHE A 148 -7.02 1.14 -4.68
N ASN A 149 -6.80 -0.03 -4.05
CA ASN A 149 -7.68 -1.17 -4.22
C ASN A 149 -9.05 -0.90 -3.57
N VAL A 150 -10.09 -0.88 -4.41
CA VAL A 150 -11.49 -0.70 -4.02
C VAL A 150 -12.34 -1.97 -4.22
N GLY A 151 -11.74 -3.05 -4.73
CA GLY A 151 -12.46 -4.27 -5.12
C GLY A 151 -13.24 -4.91 -3.97
N HIS A 152 -12.68 -4.89 -2.75
CA HIS A 152 -13.38 -5.43 -1.59
C HIS A 152 -14.64 -4.64 -1.21
N TYR A 153 -14.66 -3.32 -1.42
CA TYR A 153 -15.87 -2.52 -1.16
C TYR A 153 -17.01 -2.83 -2.14
N PHE A 154 -16.68 -3.23 -3.37
CA PHE A 154 -17.66 -3.63 -4.35
C PHE A 154 -18.19 -5.04 -4.09
N ILE A 155 -17.30 -5.99 -3.76
CA ILE A 155 -17.69 -7.38 -3.44
C ILE A 155 -18.56 -7.41 -2.18
N ASP A 156 -18.14 -6.69 -1.15
CA ASP A 156 -18.83 -6.68 0.15
C ASP A 156 -20.04 -5.71 0.16
N SER A 157 -20.30 -4.99 -0.94
CA SER A 157 -21.34 -3.95 -1.05
C SER A 157 -21.27 -2.87 0.05
N ILE A 158 -20.06 -2.54 0.50
CA ILE A 158 -19.79 -1.58 1.57
C ILE A 158 -19.53 -0.20 0.97
N ASN A 159 -20.01 0.85 1.63
CA ASN A 159 -19.71 2.24 1.29
C ASN A 159 -18.21 2.56 1.41
N ILE A 160 -17.64 3.13 0.35
CA ILE A 160 -16.26 3.61 0.34
C ILE A 160 -16.16 4.87 1.22
N PRO A 161 -15.35 4.85 2.29
CA PRO A 161 -15.21 6.00 3.17
C PRO A 161 -14.49 7.15 2.47
N TYR A 162 -15.00 8.38 2.60
CA TYR A 162 -14.38 9.58 2.01
C TYR A 162 -12.92 9.78 2.42
N ARG A 163 -12.55 9.37 3.63
CA ARG A 163 -11.16 9.38 4.10
C ARG A 163 -10.23 8.64 3.14
N LYS A 164 -10.69 7.55 2.51
CA LYS A 164 -9.88 6.79 1.56
C LYS A 164 -9.67 7.57 0.26
N ILE A 165 -10.69 8.26 -0.23
CA ILE A 165 -10.61 9.12 -1.43
C ILE A 165 -9.59 10.25 -1.21
N PHE A 166 -9.71 10.97 -0.09
CA PHE A 166 -8.77 12.04 0.25
C PHE A 166 -7.35 11.52 0.48
N ALA A 167 -7.19 10.36 1.12
CA ALA A 167 -5.89 9.74 1.31
C ALA A 167 -5.24 9.34 -0.03
N SER A 168 -6.01 8.74 -0.94
CA SER A 168 -5.56 8.42 -2.30
C SER A 168 -5.12 9.67 -3.05
N PHE A 169 -5.94 10.73 -3.05
CA PHE A 169 -5.61 11.98 -3.72
C PHE A 169 -4.35 12.65 -3.12
N GLY A 170 -4.25 12.73 -1.79
CA GLY A 170 -3.06 13.24 -1.11
C GLY A 170 -1.80 12.45 -1.43
N TYR A 171 -1.92 11.13 -1.58
CA TYR A 171 -0.82 10.26 -2.00
C TYR A 171 -0.33 10.58 -3.41
N VAL A 172 -1.26 10.75 -4.37
CA VAL A 172 -0.90 11.15 -5.74
C VAL A 172 -0.20 12.51 -5.76
N LEU A 173 -0.75 13.48 -5.03
CA LEU A 173 -0.22 14.84 -4.99
C LEU A 173 1.20 14.87 -4.40
N LEU A 174 1.47 14.09 -3.36
CA LEU A 174 2.80 13.97 -2.76
C LEU A 174 3.83 13.44 -3.77
N TYR A 175 3.48 12.39 -4.52
CA TYR A 175 4.36 11.87 -5.58
C TYR A 175 4.51 12.87 -6.73
N ALA A 176 3.45 13.54 -7.14
CA ALA A 176 3.50 14.56 -8.19
C ALA A 176 4.45 15.72 -7.81
N LEU A 177 4.40 16.19 -6.56
CA LEU A 177 5.26 17.26 -6.06
C LEU A 177 6.75 16.88 -6.02
N ILE A 178 7.08 15.59 -5.90
CA ILE A 178 8.48 15.14 -5.91
C ILE A 178 8.93 14.81 -7.34
N CYS A 179 8.13 14.05 -8.08
CA CYS A 179 8.48 13.56 -9.41
C CYS A 179 8.50 14.69 -10.45
N LEU A 180 7.53 15.62 -10.45
CA LEU A 180 7.46 16.64 -11.51
C LEU A 180 8.64 17.63 -11.46
N PRO A 181 9.05 18.18 -10.30
CA PRO A 181 10.24 19.03 -10.24
C PRO A 181 11.51 18.27 -10.59
N LEU A 182 11.62 17.00 -10.19
CA LEU A 182 12.76 16.15 -10.53
C LEU A 182 12.86 15.96 -12.04
N SER A 183 11.75 15.61 -12.70
CA SER A 183 11.65 15.53 -14.16
C SER A 183 12.05 16.84 -14.82
N PHE A 184 11.55 17.98 -14.30
CA PHE A 184 11.85 19.30 -14.86
C PHE A 184 13.35 19.65 -14.76
N VAL A 185 13.98 19.42 -13.60
CA VAL A 185 15.41 19.68 -13.41
C VAL A 185 16.26 18.83 -14.36
N VAL A 186 15.89 17.56 -14.55
CA VAL A 186 16.57 16.63 -15.45
C VAL A 186 16.41 17.06 -16.89
N PHE A 187 15.18 17.40 -17.29
CA PHE A 187 14.89 17.88 -18.64
C PHE A 187 15.71 19.13 -18.95
N LYS A 188 15.72 20.10 -18.02
CA LYS A 188 16.52 21.32 -18.14
C LYS A 188 18.02 21.03 -18.26
N ARG A 189 18.57 20.07 -17.49
CA ARG A 189 19.99 19.69 -17.57
C ARG A 189 20.36 19.07 -18.92
N ARG A 190 19.43 18.37 -19.58
CA ARG A 190 19.66 17.77 -20.91
C ARG A 190 19.69 18.80 -22.04
N GLU A 191 18.93 19.89 -21.95
CA GLU A 191 18.92 20.93 -23.00
C GLU A 191 20.22 21.75 -23.07
N PHE A 192 21.02 21.76 -22.01
CA PHE A 192 22.29 22.53 -21.96
C PHE A 192 23.55 21.70 -22.28
N THR A 193 23.39 20.42 -22.68
CA THR A 193 24.49 19.56 -23.16
C THR A 193 24.36 19.38 -24.66
#